data_AF-A0A929K3B6-F1
#
_entry.id   AF-A0A929K3B6-F1
#
_cell.length_a   1.000
_cell.length_b   1.000
_cell.length_c   1.000
_cell.angle_alpha   90.00
_cell.angle_beta   90.00
_cell.angle_gamma   90.00
#
_symmetry.space_group_name_H-M   'P 1'
#
loop_
_entity.id
_entity.type
_entity.pdbx_description
1 polymer ?
#
loop_
_entity_poly.entity_id
_entity_poly.type
_entity_poly.pdbx_seq_one_letter_code
_entity_poly.pdbx_strand_id
1 'polypeptide(L)'
;MFLRNDFKKHYLYEETDPKSDAILDMKMRLKNVKPKKSHPEHDQYLLRIRKGERLYKFYYFRPIAGRREHFEYRILTKEKTNGMLEMVSYNFKIISSVPQKSSITRVPEISKEQLEPIVQNVVRKTNTSPDEFEELDLSRFATIDAQLEFLKQHDRVDTMYIM
;
A
#
# COMPACT_ATOMS: atom_id res chain seq x y z
N MET A 1 6.88 16.42 64.72
CA MET A 1 6.87 15.57 65.93
C MET A 1 5.84 14.49 65.71
N PHE A 2 6.28 13.22 65.79
CA PHE A 2 5.45 12.03 65.66
C PHE A 2 4.38 12.00 66.74
N LEU A 3 3.17 11.57 66.39
CA LEU A 3 2.34 10.78 67.30
C LEU A 3 1.90 9.52 66.57
N ARG A 4 2.49 8.41 67.02
CA ARG A 4 2.01 7.05 66.88
C ARG A 4 0.77 6.86 67.73
N ASN A 5 0.02 5.80 67.41
CA ASN A 5 -0.73 4.89 68.29
C ASN A 5 -2.13 4.64 67.71
N ASP A 6 -2.70 3.44 67.69
CA ASP A 6 -2.22 2.08 67.92
C ASP A 6 -3.46 1.16 67.75
N PHE A 7 -3.22 -0.14 67.60
CA PHE A 7 -4.07 -1.26 68.05
C PHE A 7 -5.33 -1.76 67.28
N LYS A 8 -5.23 -3.08 67.02
CA LYS A 8 -6.26 -4.17 67.09
C LYS A 8 -7.33 -4.20 65.98
N LYS A 9 -7.37 -5.19 65.09
CA LYS A 9 -7.54 -6.67 65.18
C LYS A 9 -8.98 -7.07 64.79
N HIS A 10 -9.02 -7.85 63.70
CA HIS A 10 -9.81 -9.06 63.49
C HIS A 10 -11.30 -9.02 63.05
N TYR A 11 -11.48 -9.66 61.88
CA TYR A 11 -12.46 -10.70 61.50
C TYR A 11 -13.67 -10.36 60.59
N LEU A 12 -13.73 -11.16 59.51
CA LEU A 12 -14.88 -11.83 58.87
C LEU A 12 -15.58 -11.22 57.62
N TYR A 13 -15.42 -11.98 56.53
CA TYR A 13 -16.33 -12.33 55.40
C TYR A 13 -16.78 -11.33 54.33
N GLU A 14 -16.43 -11.75 53.10
CA GLU A 14 -17.16 -11.72 51.82
C GLU A 14 -17.72 -10.39 51.27
N GLU A 15 -17.20 -10.00 50.10
CA GLU A 15 -17.99 -9.87 48.87
C GLU A 15 -17.03 -9.78 47.67
N THR A 16 -17.04 -10.84 46.85
CA THR A 16 -16.36 -10.89 45.55
C THR A 16 -17.14 -10.03 44.55
N ASP A 17 -16.53 -8.94 44.10
CA ASP A 17 -17.08 -8.04 43.07
C ASP A 17 -17.19 -8.76 41.71
N PRO A 18 -18.40 -8.89 41.11
CA PRO A 18 -18.64 -9.64 39.86
C PRO A 18 -18.06 -8.98 38.60
N LYS A 19 -17.21 -7.95 38.73
CA LYS A 19 -16.60 -7.24 37.60
C LYS A 19 -15.29 -7.84 37.08
N SER A 20 -14.71 -8.83 37.76
CA SER A 20 -13.48 -9.49 37.26
C SER A 20 -13.74 -10.55 36.18
N ASP A 21 -14.94 -11.14 36.12
CA ASP A 21 -15.24 -12.22 35.18
C ASP A 21 -15.66 -11.73 33.79
N ALA A 22 -16.08 -10.47 33.67
CA ALA A 22 -16.38 -9.84 32.38
C ALA A 22 -15.13 -9.57 31.52
N ILE A 23 -13.93 -9.57 32.11
CA ILE A 23 -12.66 -9.43 31.38
C ILE A 23 -12.14 -10.79 30.91
N LEU A 24 -12.58 -11.89 31.53
CA LEU A 24 -12.13 -13.24 31.19
C LEU A 24 -12.93 -13.88 30.03
N ASP A 25 -14.15 -13.42 29.76
CA ASP A 25 -15.04 -13.99 28.72
C ASP A 25 -14.98 -13.26 27.36
N MET A 26 -14.22 -12.17 27.25
CA MET A 26 -13.80 -11.60 25.95
C MET A 26 -12.64 -12.38 25.32
N LYS A 27 -12.43 -13.64 25.73
CA LYS A 27 -11.45 -14.59 25.19
C LYS A 27 -12.04 -15.54 24.15
N MET A 28 -13.30 -15.41 23.77
CA MET A 28 -13.90 -16.27 22.76
C MET A 28 -14.28 -15.50 21.49
N ARG A 29 -13.68 -15.93 20.37
CA ARG A 29 -14.08 -15.73 18.97
C ARG A 29 -13.40 -14.61 18.18
N LEU A 30 -12.08 -14.49 18.27
CA LEU A 30 -11.29 -14.15 17.09
C LEU A 30 -11.11 -15.43 16.27
N LYS A 31 -11.97 -15.60 15.26
CA LYS A 31 -11.81 -16.64 14.23
C LYS A 31 -10.38 -16.56 13.72
N ASN A 32 -9.68 -17.69 13.69
CA ASN A 32 -8.38 -17.88 13.04
C ASN A 32 -8.46 -17.50 11.56
N VAL A 33 -8.38 -16.21 11.26
CA VAL A 33 -8.02 -15.73 9.93
C VAL A 33 -6.52 -15.97 9.85
N LYS A 34 -6.12 -17.01 9.12
CA LYS A 34 -4.72 -17.22 8.75
C LYS A 34 -4.18 -15.86 8.28
N PRO A 35 -3.09 -15.34 8.85
CA PRO A 35 -2.50 -14.11 8.34
C PRO A 35 -2.25 -14.31 6.85
N LYS A 36 -2.89 -13.48 6.02
CA LYS A 36 -2.54 -13.35 4.59
C LYS A 36 -1.03 -13.16 4.59
N LYS A 37 -0.30 -14.07 3.92
CA LYS A 37 1.16 -14.02 3.78
C LYS A 37 1.54 -12.57 3.52
N SER A 38 2.19 -11.93 4.49
CA SER A 38 2.80 -10.63 4.28
C SER A 38 3.75 -10.81 3.10
N HIS A 39 3.57 -10.00 2.07
CA HIS A 39 4.58 -9.92 1.03
C HIS A 39 5.90 -9.59 1.74
N PRO A 40 7.01 -10.29 1.41
CA PRO A 40 8.28 -10.04 2.06
C PRO A 40 8.60 -8.55 1.94
N GLU A 41 9.03 -7.92 3.04
CA GLU A 41 9.37 -6.50 3.11
C GLU A 41 10.45 -6.07 2.09
N HIS A 42 11.09 -7.04 1.44
CA HIS A 42 12.10 -6.87 0.40
C HIS A 42 11.78 -7.65 -0.88
N ASP A 43 10.54 -7.59 -1.38
CA ASP A 43 10.28 -7.99 -2.77
C ASP A 43 10.95 -6.97 -3.70
N GLN A 44 12.04 -7.37 -4.35
CA GLN A 44 12.80 -6.55 -5.30
C GLN A 44 11.90 -6.08 -6.45
N TYR A 45 10.85 -6.83 -6.80
CA TYR A 45 9.96 -6.49 -7.91
C TYR A 45 8.81 -5.59 -7.47
N LEU A 46 8.54 -4.54 -8.25
CA LEU A 46 7.36 -3.71 -8.09
C LEU A 46 6.10 -4.48 -8.45
N LEU A 47 6.09 -5.31 -9.47
CA LEU A 47 4.96 -6.20 -9.76
C LEU A 47 5.49 -7.51 -10.29
N ARG A 48 4.78 -8.59 -9.95
CA ARG A 48 5.02 -9.90 -10.55
C ARG A 48 3.92 -10.22 -11.55
N ILE A 49 4.24 -10.54 -12.79
CA ILE A 49 3.27 -10.86 -13.85
C ILE A 49 3.21 -12.36 -14.03
N ARG A 50 2.12 -12.98 -13.57
CA ARG A 50 1.92 -14.43 -13.76
C ARG A 50 1.29 -14.71 -15.11
N LYS A 51 1.32 -15.98 -15.52
CA LYS A 51 0.60 -16.44 -16.72
C LYS A 51 -0.87 -16.03 -16.66
N GLY A 52 -1.34 -15.33 -17.69
CA GLY A 52 -2.70 -14.81 -17.79
C GLY A 52 -2.94 -13.48 -17.07
N GLU A 53 -1.96 -12.95 -16.34
CA GLU A 53 -1.97 -11.58 -15.81
C GLU A 53 -1.29 -10.64 -16.82
N ARG A 54 -1.66 -9.36 -16.77
CA ARG A 54 -1.19 -8.35 -17.73
C ARG A 54 -1.12 -6.98 -17.10
N LEU A 55 -0.25 -6.10 -17.57
CA LEU A 55 -0.27 -4.70 -17.13
C LEU A 55 -1.57 -4.04 -17.61
N TYR A 56 -2.13 -3.14 -16.80
CA TYR A 56 -3.38 -2.46 -17.12
C TYR A 56 -3.16 -0.99 -17.44
N LYS A 57 -2.89 -0.18 -16.41
CA LYS A 57 -2.61 1.27 -16.56
C LYS A 57 -1.41 1.69 -15.73
N PHE A 58 -0.72 2.72 -16.22
CA PHE A 58 0.36 3.41 -15.51
C PHE A 58 0.03 4.90 -15.40
N TYR A 59 0.07 5.44 -14.19
CA TYR A 59 -0.10 6.86 -13.91
C TYR A 59 1.19 7.52 -13.42
N TYR A 60 1.50 8.71 -13.94
CA TYR A 60 2.60 9.56 -13.50
C TYR A 60 2.04 10.90 -13.01
N PHE A 61 2.52 11.33 -11.84
CA PHE A 61 2.19 12.61 -11.26
C PHE A 61 3.51 13.36 -11.04
N ARG A 62 3.67 14.50 -11.71
CA ARG A 62 4.91 15.30 -11.73
C ARG A 62 4.67 16.69 -11.11
N PRO A 63 4.34 16.77 -9.81
CA PRO A 63 3.97 18.03 -9.18
C PRO A 63 5.11 19.07 -9.29
N ILE A 64 4.79 20.33 -9.63
CA ILE A 64 5.76 21.44 -9.71
C ILE A 64 6.61 21.52 -8.44
N ALA A 65 6.02 21.29 -7.26
CA ALA A 65 6.72 21.32 -5.97
C ALA A 65 7.93 20.36 -5.91
N GLY A 66 7.91 19.27 -6.70
CA GLY A 66 8.98 18.27 -6.78
C GLY A 66 9.85 18.36 -8.05
N ARG A 67 9.60 19.33 -8.95
CA ARG A 67 10.27 19.41 -10.26
C ARG A 67 11.79 19.57 -10.14
N ARG A 68 12.27 20.28 -9.11
CA ARG A 68 13.71 20.48 -8.84
C ARG A 68 14.45 19.18 -8.53
N GLU A 69 13.76 18.17 -8.05
CA GLU A 69 14.32 16.88 -7.64
C GLU A 69 14.03 15.76 -8.64
N HIS A 70 13.51 16.11 -9.83
CA HIS A 70 12.99 15.13 -10.80
C HIS A 70 12.03 14.12 -10.14
N PHE A 71 11.22 14.63 -9.21
CA PHE A 71 10.30 13.81 -8.43
C PHE A 71 9.07 13.45 -9.24
N GLU A 72 8.68 12.18 -9.16
CA GLU A 72 7.42 11.68 -9.68
C GLU A 72 6.76 10.80 -8.62
N TYR A 73 5.45 10.96 -8.44
CA TYR A 73 4.65 9.90 -7.84
C TYR A 73 4.12 9.02 -8.97
N ARG A 74 4.13 7.70 -8.76
CA ARG A 74 3.78 6.73 -9.80
C ARG A 74 2.80 5.71 -9.25
N ILE A 75 1.83 5.32 -10.08
CA ILE A 75 0.92 4.21 -9.81
C ILE A 75 0.98 3.25 -10.99
N LEU A 76 1.32 2.00 -10.72
CA LEU A 76 1.34 0.92 -11.69
C LEU A 76 0.29 -0.12 -11.31
N THR A 77 -0.46 -0.59 -12.30
CA THR A 77 -1.49 -1.60 -12.10
C THR A 77 -1.30 -2.78 -13.04
N LYS A 78 -1.64 -3.97 -12.56
CA LYS A 78 -1.84 -5.16 -13.40
C LYS A 78 -3.23 -5.72 -13.17
N GLU A 79 -3.78 -6.31 -14.22
CA GLU A 79 -4.99 -7.11 -14.17
C GLU A 79 -4.62 -8.57 -13.85
N LYS A 80 -5.30 -9.11 -12.84
CA LYS A 80 -5.18 -10.51 -12.41
C LYS A 80 -6.15 -11.37 -13.19
N THR A 81 -5.96 -12.68 -13.14
CA THR A 81 -6.83 -13.65 -13.84
C THR A 81 -8.29 -13.64 -13.38
N ASN A 82 -8.58 -13.06 -12.21
CA ASN A 82 -9.94 -12.89 -11.70
C ASN A 82 -10.60 -11.55 -12.11
N GLY A 83 -9.95 -10.76 -12.98
CA GLY A 83 -10.44 -9.45 -13.45
C GLY A 83 -10.21 -8.29 -12.47
N MET A 84 -9.72 -8.57 -11.26
CA MET A 84 -9.35 -7.54 -10.29
C MET A 84 -7.95 -6.97 -10.60
N LEU A 85 -7.67 -5.77 -10.10
CA LEU A 85 -6.36 -5.15 -10.25
C LEU A 85 -5.49 -5.35 -9.00
N GLU A 86 -4.21 -5.61 -9.20
CA GLU A 86 -3.17 -5.36 -8.20
C GLU A 86 -2.53 -4.00 -8.52
N MET A 87 -2.41 -3.15 -7.52
CA MET A 87 -1.92 -1.78 -7.65
C MET A 87 -0.69 -1.58 -6.78
N VAL A 88 0.30 -0.89 -7.33
CA VAL A 88 1.51 -0.49 -6.61
C VAL A 88 1.77 0.97 -6.87
N SER A 89 1.95 1.74 -5.79
CA SER A 89 2.28 3.15 -5.87
C SER A 89 3.59 3.46 -5.17
N TYR A 90 4.34 4.43 -5.65
CA TYR A 90 5.66 4.75 -5.13
C TYR A 90 6.13 6.14 -5.56
N ASN A 91 7.07 6.67 -4.79
CA ASN A 91 7.85 7.86 -5.16
C ASN A 91 9.03 7.43 -6.02
N PHE A 92 9.30 8.19 -7.09
CA PHE A 92 10.43 8.03 -7.99
C PHE A 92 11.19 9.35 -8.05
N LYS A 93 12.52 9.29 -7.98
CA LYS A 93 13.41 10.44 -8.17
C LYS A 93 14.74 10.01 -8.75
N ILE A 94 15.45 10.92 -9.39
CA ILE A 94 16.81 10.68 -9.89
C ILE A 94 17.78 11.44 -8.99
N ILE A 95 18.66 10.71 -8.29
CA ILE A 95 19.71 11.31 -7.46
C ILE A 95 21.06 10.85 -8.00
N SER A 96 21.91 11.80 -8.38
CA SER A 96 23.24 11.52 -8.95
C SER A 96 23.18 10.52 -10.10
N SER A 97 22.22 10.71 -11.01
CA SER A 97 21.95 9.81 -12.15
C SER A 97 21.46 8.40 -11.80
N VAL A 98 21.18 8.11 -10.52
CA VAL A 98 20.65 6.83 -10.07
C VAL A 98 19.16 6.96 -9.78
N PRO A 99 18.30 6.17 -10.45
CA PRO A 99 16.88 6.08 -10.13
C PRO A 99 16.65 5.52 -8.73
N GLN A 100 15.94 6.26 -7.89
CA GLN A 100 15.54 5.82 -6.56
C GLN A 100 14.03 5.67 -6.46
N LYS A 101 13.61 4.60 -5.77
CA LYS A 101 12.20 4.31 -5.47
C LYS A 101 12.02 4.31 -3.96
N SER A 102 10.98 4.98 -3.48
CA SER A 102 10.65 5.01 -2.04
C SER A 102 9.15 5.05 -1.81
N SER A 103 8.74 4.91 -0.55
CA SER A 103 7.32 4.96 -0.13
C SER A 103 6.42 4.00 -0.92
N ILE A 104 6.92 2.79 -1.18
CA ILE A 104 6.22 1.78 -1.98
C ILE A 104 5.01 1.29 -1.19
N THR A 105 3.82 1.47 -1.75
CA THR A 105 2.55 0.96 -1.23
C THR A 105 2.00 -0.07 -2.20
N ARG A 106 1.51 -1.20 -1.66
CA ARG A 106 0.97 -2.31 -2.44
C ARG A 106 -0.47 -2.59 -2.03
N VAL A 107 -1.36 -2.64 -3.00
CA VAL A 107 -2.76 -3.00 -2.79
C VAL A 107 -3.05 -4.24 -3.64
N PRO A 108 -3.23 -5.41 -3.02
CA PRO A 108 -3.26 -6.70 -3.74
C PRO A 108 -4.53 -6.92 -4.57
N GLU A 109 -5.57 -6.13 -4.30
CA GLU A 109 -6.87 -6.28 -4.93
C GLU A 109 -7.67 -4.97 -4.84
N ILE A 110 -7.98 -4.38 -5.99
CA ILE A 110 -8.96 -3.30 -6.17
C ILE A 110 -9.77 -3.59 -7.43
N SER A 111 -11.01 -3.11 -7.50
CA SER A 111 -11.79 -3.19 -8.74
C SER A 111 -11.37 -2.09 -9.73
N LYS A 112 -11.72 -2.24 -11.01
CA LYS A 112 -11.41 -1.24 -12.04
C LYS A 112 -12.15 0.08 -11.76
N GLU A 113 -13.35 0.02 -11.20
CA GLU A 113 -14.18 1.16 -10.84
C GLU A 113 -13.59 1.95 -9.65
N GLN A 114 -12.80 1.29 -8.80
CA GLN A 114 -12.11 1.95 -7.67
C GLN A 114 -10.85 2.69 -8.10
N LEU A 115 -10.24 2.32 -9.23
CA LEU A 115 -8.97 2.91 -9.67
C LEU A 115 -9.10 4.41 -9.97
N GLU A 116 -10.15 4.80 -10.70
CA GLU A 116 -10.34 6.19 -11.11
C GLU A 116 -10.52 7.13 -9.90
N PRO A 117 -11.40 6.85 -8.92
CA PRO A 117 -11.47 7.64 -7.69
C PRO A 117 -10.14 7.75 -6.93
N ILE A 118 -9.32 6.70 -6.92
CA ILE A 118 -8.00 6.71 -6.27
C ILE A 118 -7.08 7.70 -6.98
N VAL A 119 -6.98 7.61 -8.31
CA VAL A 119 -6.15 8.48 -9.15
C VAL A 119 -6.58 9.94 -8.98
N GLN A 120 -7.88 10.23 -9.09
CA GLN A 120 -8.41 11.58 -8.89
C GLN A 120 -8.15 12.15 -7.50
N ASN A 121 -8.22 11.29 -6.47
CA ASN A 121 -7.87 11.71 -5.12
C ASN A 121 -6.38 12.05 -4.98
N VAL A 122 -5.50 11.33 -5.68
CA VAL A 122 -4.06 11.67 -5.73
C VAL A 122 -3.87 13.02 -6.42
N VAL A 123 -4.41 13.21 -7.63
CA VAL A 123 -4.35 14.49 -8.39
C VAL A 123 -4.73 15.67 -7.48
N ARG A 124 -5.88 15.57 -6.80
CA ARG A 124 -6.38 16.62 -5.90
C ARG A 124 -5.46 16.84 -4.70
N LYS A 125 -4.95 15.78 -4.07
CA LYS A 125 -4.11 15.90 -2.87
C LYS A 125 -2.72 16.44 -3.16
N THR A 126 -2.19 16.19 -4.36
CA THR A 126 -0.88 16.66 -4.78
C THR A 126 -0.93 17.98 -5.53
N ASN A 127 -2.13 18.57 -5.70
CA ASN A 127 -2.37 19.75 -6.54
C ASN A 127 -1.75 19.60 -7.94
N THR A 128 -1.82 18.40 -8.51
CA THR A 128 -1.22 18.10 -9.81
C THR A 128 -2.08 18.69 -10.92
N SER A 129 -1.49 19.53 -11.76
CA SER A 129 -2.19 20.11 -12.91
C SER A 129 -2.32 19.09 -14.07
N PRO A 130 -3.23 19.32 -15.03
CA PRO A 130 -3.40 18.39 -16.16
C PRO A 130 -2.13 18.13 -16.97
N ASP A 131 -1.25 19.12 -17.11
CA ASP A 131 0.04 19.00 -17.81
C ASP A 131 1.12 18.27 -16.99
N GLU A 132 0.91 18.12 -15.69
CA GLU A 132 1.78 17.36 -14.77
C GLU A 132 1.34 15.91 -14.59
N PHE A 133 0.16 15.56 -15.09
CA PHE A 133 -0.41 14.21 -15.01
C PHE A 133 -0.30 13.50 -16.36
N GLU A 134 0.02 12.22 -16.32
CA GLU A 134 0.06 11.37 -17.51
C GLU A 134 -0.50 9.98 -17.19
N GLU A 135 -1.44 9.53 -18.02
CA GLU A 135 -1.98 8.18 -17.99
C GLU A 135 -1.52 7.42 -19.24
N LEU A 136 -0.93 6.24 -19.03
CA LEU A 136 -0.62 5.29 -20.08
C LEU A 136 -1.57 4.09 -19.97
N ASP A 137 -2.43 3.94 -20.95
CA ASP A 137 -3.25 2.74 -21.10
C ASP A 137 -2.45 1.63 -21.78
N LEU A 138 -2.11 0.60 -21.00
CA LEU A 138 -1.36 -0.56 -21.46
C LEU A 138 -2.30 -1.68 -21.93
N SER A 139 -3.60 -1.61 -21.63
CA SER A 139 -4.58 -2.62 -22.04
C SER A 139 -4.76 -2.69 -23.57
N ARG A 140 -4.42 -1.61 -24.28
CA ARG A 140 -4.43 -1.54 -25.75
C ARG A 140 -3.46 -2.49 -26.45
N PHE A 141 -2.44 -2.98 -25.74
CA PHE A 141 -1.44 -3.86 -26.33
C PHE A 141 -1.88 -5.33 -26.28
N ALA A 142 -1.61 -6.09 -27.34
CA ALA A 142 -2.06 -7.48 -27.45
C ALA A 142 -1.25 -8.49 -26.61
N THR A 143 0.00 -8.17 -26.23
CA THR A 143 0.87 -9.06 -25.42
C THR A 143 1.57 -8.31 -24.29
N ILE A 144 2.03 -9.05 -23.26
CA ILE A 144 2.85 -8.47 -22.17
C ILE A 144 4.19 -7.95 -22.72
N ASP A 145 4.81 -8.65 -23.67
CA ASP A 145 6.06 -8.21 -24.27
C ASP A 145 5.89 -6.85 -24.97
N ALA A 146 4.78 -6.66 -25.69
CA ALA A 146 4.47 -5.36 -26.31
C ALA A 146 4.24 -4.26 -25.27
N GLN A 147 3.62 -4.58 -24.11
CA GLN A 147 3.49 -3.64 -23.00
C GLN A 147 4.86 -3.23 -22.43
N LEU A 148 5.76 -4.20 -22.23
CA LEU A 148 7.09 -3.95 -21.69
C LEU A 148 7.97 -3.17 -22.68
N GLU A 149 7.95 -3.52 -23.97
CA GLU A 149 8.69 -2.79 -25.01
C GLU A 149 8.21 -1.35 -25.14
N PHE A 150 6.90 -1.11 -25.09
CA PHE A 150 6.35 0.25 -25.06
C PHE A 150 6.89 1.08 -23.87
N LEU A 151 6.92 0.47 -22.67
CA LEU A 151 7.40 1.14 -21.46
C LEU A 151 8.91 1.43 -21.50
N LYS A 152 9.71 0.53 -22.10
CA LYS A 152 11.15 0.75 -22.33
C LYS A 152 11.39 1.91 -23.28
N GLN A 153 10.68 1.95 -24.42
CA GLN A 153 10.83 3.02 -25.41
C GLN A 153 10.44 4.40 -24.88
N HIS A 154 9.54 4.46 -23.89
CA HIS A 154 9.18 5.72 -23.26
C HIS A 154 10.08 6.07 -22.05
N ASP A 155 11.14 5.29 -21.77
CA ASP A 155 12.03 5.42 -20.60
C ASP A 155 11.30 5.49 -19.26
N ARG A 156 10.06 4.98 -19.20
CA ARG A 156 9.21 5.24 -18.04
C ARG A 156 9.37 4.23 -16.94
N VAL A 157 9.87 3.03 -17.25
CA VAL A 157 9.94 1.95 -16.27
C VAL A 157 11.23 1.19 -16.45
N ASP A 158 11.94 1.03 -15.34
CA ASP A 158 12.97 0.02 -15.27
C ASP A 158 12.29 -1.35 -15.17
N THR A 159 12.16 -2.01 -16.33
CA THR A 159 11.48 -3.30 -16.47
C THR A 159 12.16 -4.39 -15.67
N MET A 160 13.40 -4.19 -15.16
CA MET A 160 14.04 -5.11 -14.21
C MET A 160 13.19 -5.32 -12.95
N TYR A 161 12.31 -4.37 -12.61
CA TYR A 161 11.44 -4.46 -11.44
C TYR A 161 10.02 -4.97 -11.76
N ILE A 162 9.79 -5.46 -12.98
CA ILE A 162 8.55 -6.14 -13.38
C ILE A 162 8.94 -7.53 -13.88
N MET A 163 8.50 -8.60 -13.20
CA MET A 163 8.85 -9.98 -13.55
C MET A 163 7.64 -10.90 -13.65
#